data_AF-A0A969QVJ5-F1
#
_entry.id   AF-A0A969QVJ5-F1
#
_cell.length_a   1.000
_cell.length_b   1.000
_cell.length_c   1.000
_cell.angle_alpha   90.00
_cell.angle_beta   90.00
_cell.angle_gamma   90.00
#
_symmetry.space_group_name_H-M   'P 1'
#
loop_
_entity.id
_entity.type
_entity.pdbx_description
1 polymer ?
#
loop_
_entity_poly.entity_id
_entity_poly.type
_entity_poly.pdbx_seq_one_letter_code
_entity_poly.pdbx_strand_id
1 'polypeptide(L)'
;MAYLWLFFYGLERRIFYDLLGAGRQPNASMQELEVILEEVKQLRAAYCNSAMYSAFVHKADLLIDLCSVISSKEALYETLNPFEANLILLQVGLGQMVAQGRPIPANWALAWYVRLSKNRLRTAATRCQEELRSLFALRYGENFGEGMKLKPGKSVLAIDYYPASQTFNRFVKVDVGNLPDVSKFTSKISQLDRLVTDSTAQLEPLGRLLGRNPNARNTSAAIAFYRPNS
;
A
#
# COMPACT_ATOMS: atom_id res chain seq x y z
N MET A 1 -5.21 12.05 -26.84
CA MET A 1 -4.57 12.35 -25.55
C MET A 1 -5.24 13.47 -24.79
N ALA A 2 -5.45 14.66 -25.39
CA ALA A 2 -6.00 15.83 -24.69
C ALA A 2 -7.41 15.60 -24.11
N TYR A 3 -8.31 14.96 -24.87
CA TYR A 3 -9.70 14.72 -24.42
C TYR A 3 -9.81 13.83 -23.18
N LEU A 4 -8.99 12.78 -23.06
CA LEU A 4 -8.95 11.90 -21.89
C LEU A 4 -8.58 12.68 -20.63
N TRP A 5 -7.51 13.48 -20.71
CA TRP A 5 -7.06 14.30 -19.59
C TRP A 5 -8.09 15.37 -19.23
N LEU A 6 -8.70 16.05 -20.21
CA LEU A 6 -9.76 17.03 -19.95
C LEU A 6 -10.97 16.40 -19.25
N PHE A 7 -11.37 15.20 -19.67
CA PHE A 7 -12.44 14.46 -19.00
C PHE A 7 -12.05 14.12 -17.56
N PHE A 8 -10.85 13.57 -17.37
CA PHE A 8 -10.33 13.23 -16.03
C PHE A 8 -10.24 14.45 -15.11
N TYR A 9 -9.82 15.61 -15.62
CA TYR A 9 -9.79 16.86 -14.86
C TYR A 9 -11.18 17.27 -14.36
N GLY A 10 -12.21 17.04 -15.18
CA GLY A 10 -13.60 17.26 -14.80
C GLY A 10 -14.03 16.34 -13.64
N LEU A 11 -13.64 15.06 -13.68
CA LEU A 11 -13.92 14.11 -12.60
C LEU A 11 -13.21 14.49 -11.30
N GLU A 12 -11.91 14.82 -11.36
CA GLU A 12 -11.16 15.30 -10.19
C GLU A 12 -11.81 16.53 -9.55
N ARG A 13 -12.20 17.52 -10.38
CA ARG A 13 -12.88 18.73 -9.90
C ARG A 13 -14.19 18.39 -9.22
N ARG A 14 -15.00 17.52 -9.81
CA ARG A 14 -16.29 17.14 -9.25
C ARG A 14 -16.13 16.44 -7.90
N ILE A 15 -15.15 15.54 -7.77
CA ILE A 15 -14.85 14.87 -6.51
C ILE A 15 -14.40 15.89 -5.45
N PHE A 16 -13.34 16.64 -5.69
CA PHE A 16 -12.72 17.44 -4.63
C PHE A 16 -13.42 18.78 -4.35
N TYR A 17 -14.03 19.38 -5.37
CA TYR A 17 -14.67 20.69 -5.24
C TYR A 17 -16.18 20.57 -4.97
N ASP A 18 -16.86 19.69 -5.70
CA ASP A 18 -18.31 19.57 -5.59
C ASP A 18 -18.75 18.57 -4.53
N LEU A 19 -18.10 17.42 -4.39
CA LEU A 19 -18.53 16.38 -3.44
C LEU A 19 -17.88 16.52 -2.07
N LEU A 20 -16.56 16.77 -2.03
CA LEU A 20 -15.77 16.84 -0.80
C LEU A 20 -15.52 18.27 -0.30
N GLY A 21 -16.08 19.27 -0.97
CA GLY A 21 -15.99 20.67 -0.58
C GLY A 21 -16.71 20.98 0.74
N ALA A 22 -16.24 21.99 1.47
CA ALA A 22 -16.80 22.38 2.75
C ALA A 22 -18.29 22.80 2.63
N GLY A 23 -19.16 22.18 3.44
CA GLY A 23 -20.56 22.62 3.66
C GLY A 23 -21.66 21.84 2.93
N ARG A 24 -21.44 20.59 2.48
CA ARG A 24 -22.45 19.83 1.73
C ARG A 24 -23.06 18.63 2.48
N GLN A 25 -24.22 18.18 1.97
CA GLN A 25 -25.02 17.04 2.45
C GLN A 25 -24.30 15.71 2.19
N PRO A 26 -23.82 14.99 3.23
CA PRO A 26 -22.88 13.88 3.05
C PRO A 26 -23.46 12.66 2.32
N ASN A 27 -24.76 12.37 2.45
CA ASN A 27 -25.32 11.11 1.92
C ASN A 27 -25.54 11.12 0.39
N ALA A 28 -26.06 12.22 -0.17
CA ALA A 28 -26.24 12.34 -1.62
C ALA A 28 -24.88 12.40 -2.34
N SER A 29 -23.88 13.00 -1.69
CA SER A 29 -22.52 13.09 -2.23
C SER A 29 -21.79 11.75 -2.31
N MET A 30 -22.10 10.79 -1.44
CA MET A 30 -21.45 9.47 -1.45
C MET A 30 -21.95 8.56 -2.59
N GLN A 31 -23.25 8.59 -2.91
CA GLN A 31 -23.78 7.82 -4.05
C GLN A 31 -23.21 8.34 -5.38
N GLU A 32 -23.13 9.66 -5.53
CA GLU A 32 -22.52 10.28 -6.71
C GLU A 32 -21.02 9.96 -6.81
N LEU A 33 -20.31 9.94 -5.66
CA LEU A 33 -18.91 9.54 -5.61
C LEU A 33 -18.70 8.10 -6.09
N GLU A 34 -19.55 7.16 -5.67
CA GLU A 34 -19.49 5.77 -6.11
C GLU A 34 -19.67 5.65 -7.63
N VAL A 35 -20.63 6.38 -8.22
CA VAL A 35 -20.85 6.39 -9.68
C VAL A 35 -19.63 6.94 -10.42
N ILE A 36 -19.07 8.07 -9.94
CA ILE A 36 -17.87 8.65 -10.54
C ILE A 36 -16.68 7.69 -10.42
N LEU A 37 -16.56 6.99 -9.28
CA LEU A 37 -15.46 6.06 -9.04
C LEU A 37 -15.53 4.85 -9.99
N GLU A 38 -16.72 4.32 -10.25
CA GLU A 38 -16.92 3.26 -11.24
C GLU A 38 -16.52 3.72 -12.65
N GLU A 39 -16.86 4.96 -13.04
CA GLU A 39 -16.42 5.54 -14.31
C GLU A 39 -14.88 5.62 -14.39
N VAL A 40 -14.21 6.08 -13.33
CA VAL A 40 -12.74 6.14 -13.29
C VAL A 40 -12.12 4.74 -13.42
N LYS A 41 -12.70 3.72 -12.76
CA LYS A 41 -12.25 2.32 -12.89
C LYS A 41 -12.42 1.80 -14.31
N GLN A 42 -13.53 2.11 -14.98
CA GLN A 42 -13.77 1.72 -16.37
C GLN A 42 -12.75 2.37 -17.32
N LEU A 43 -12.52 3.68 -17.19
CA LEU A 43 -11.49 4.37 -17.97
C LEU A 43 -10.11 3.75 -17.74
N ARG A 44 -9.75 3.51 -16.48
CA ARG A 44 -8.48 2.88 -16.14
C ARG A 44 -8.34 1.52 -16.84
N ALA A 45 -9.37 0.68 -16.80
CA ALA A 45 -9.37 -0.63 -17.45
C ALA A 45 -9.25 -0.55 -18.97
N ALA A 46 -9.88 0.44 -19.60
CA ALA A 46 -9.77 0.67 -21.05
C ALA A 46 -8.36 1.06 -21.50
N TYR A 47 -7.61 1.80 -20.66
CA TYR A 47 -6.29 2.34 -21.01
C TYR A 47 -5.10 1.61 -20.36
N CYS A 48 -5.32 0.59 -19.52
CA CYS A 48 -4.25 -0.04 -18.73
C CYS A 48 -3.20 -0.80 -19.58
N ASN A 49 -3.57 -1.30 -20.74
CA ASN A 49 -2.70 -2.15 -21.57
C ASN A 49 -1.72 -1.36 -22.46
N SER A 50 -1.80 -0.02 -22.45
CA SER A 50 -0.96 0.82 -23.31
C SER A 50 0.02 1.64 -22.49
N ALA A 51 1.31 1.42 -22.73
CA ALA A 51 2.41 2.10 -22.02
C ALA A 51 2.34 3.64 -22.15
N MET A 52 1.77 4.14 -23.25
CA MET A 52 1.58 5.57 -23.50
C MET A 52 0.64 6.22 -22.47
N TYR A 53 -0.30 5.47 -21.90
CA TYR A 53 -1.25 5.96 -20.90
C TYR A 53 -0.84 5.62 -19.46
N SER A 54 0.37 5.13 -19.24
CA SER A 54 0.88 4.77 -17.90
C SER A 54 0.74 5.89 -16.87
N ALA A 55 0.98 7.14 -17.26
CA ALA A 55 0.80 8.32 -16.39
C ALA A 55 -0.67 8.54 -15.98
N PHE A 56 -1.61 8.34 -16.91
CA PHE A 56 -3.04 8.41 -16.63
C PHE A 56 -3.48 7.28 -15.71
N VAL A 57 -3.08 6.03 -16.02
CA VAL A 57 -3.41 4.84 -15.22
C VAL A 57 -2.92 5.02 -13.77
N HIS A 58 -1.69 5.50 -13.59
CA HIS A 58 -1.16 5.78 -12.26
C HIS A 58 -1.96 6.86 -11.51
N LYS A 59 -2.41 7.92 -12.20
CA LYS A 59 -3.25 8.96 -11.59
C LYS A 59 -4.65 8.45 -11.25
N ALA A 60 -5.24 7.62 -12.11
CA ALA A 60 -6.51 6.98 -11.85
C ALA A 60 -6.43 6.03 -10.65
N ASP A 61 -5.36 5.22 -10.55
CA ASP A 61 -5.10 4.36 -9.38
C ASP A 61 -5.07 5.18 -8.08
N LEU A 62 -4.27 6.25 -8.05
CA LEU A 62 -4.18 7.13 -6.87
C LEU A 62 -5.53 7.74 -6.49
N LEU A 63 -6.33 8.15 -7.47
CA LEU A 63 -7.65 8.71 -7.23
C LEU A 63 -8.61 7.65 -6.70
N ILE A 64 -8.59 6.44 -7.27
CA ILE A 64 -9.42 5.32 -6.83
C ILE A 64 -9.12 4.98 -5.38
N ASP A 65 -7.83 4.78 -5.06
CA ASP A 65 -7.38 4.43 -3.72
C ASP A 65 -7.79 5.49 -2.69
N LEU A 66 -7.68 6.77 -3.05
CA LEU A 66 -8.08 7.88 -2.19
C LEU A 66 -9.59 7.92 -1.95
N CYS A 67 -10.39 7.76 -3.00
CA CYS A 67 -11.84 7.71 -2.88
C CYS A 67 -12.29 6.52 -2.03
N SER A 68 -11.63 5.35 -2.16
CA SER A 68 -11.87 4.19 -1.32
C SER A 68 -11.59 4.46 0.16
N VAL A 69 -10.56 5.25 0.50
CA VAL A 69 -10.33 5.68 1.89
C VAL A 69 -11.49 6.52 2.42
N ILE A 70 -11.99 7.45 1.60
CA ILE A 70 -13.02 8.41 2.01
C ILE A 70 -14.40 7.75 2.13
N SER A 71 -14.72 6.82 1.23
CA SER A 71 -16.02 6.15 1.21
C SER A 71 -16.11 4.89 2.08
N SER A 72 -14.98 4.36 2.57
CA SER A 72 -14.99 3.13 3.36
C SER A 72 -15.73 3.31 4.67
N LYS A 73 -16.75 2.47 4.88
CA LYS A 73 -17.47 2.35 6.17
C LYS A 73 -16.78 1.38 7.12
N GLU A 74 -16.03 0.43 6.56
CA GLU A 74 -15.32 -0.60 7.31
C GLU A 74 -13.86 -0.20 7.50
N ALA A 75 -13.19 -0.85 8.46
CA ALA A 75 -11.77 -0.64 8.66
C ALA A 75 -10.99 -1.28 7.50
N LEU A 76 -10.19 -0.48 6.80
CA LEU A 76 -9.44 -0.91 5.62
C LEU A 76 -8.49 -2.06 5.93
N TYR A 77 -7.99 -2.15 7.17
CA TYR A 77 -7.09 -3.24 7.52
C TYR A 77 -7.77 -4.63 7.54
N GLU A 78 -9.10 -4.70 7.57
CA GLU A 78 -9.86 -5.97 7.57
C GLU A 78 -10.13 -6.48 6.17
N THR A 79 -10.26 -5.59 5.19
CA THR A 79 -10.65 -5.91 3.81
C THR A 79 -9.49 -5.91 2.82
N LEU A 80 -8.43 -5.13 3.09
CA LEU A 80 -7.32 -4.97 2.16
C LEU A 80 -6.31 -6.10 2.25
N ASN A 81 -5.83 -6.52 1.08
CA ASN A 81 -4.56 -7.24 0.97
C ASN A 81 -3.40 -6.22 1.06
N PRO A 82 -2.56 -6.24 2.11
CA PRO A 82 -1.52 -5.23 2.30
C PRO A 82 -0.45 -5.24 1.19
N PHE A 83 -0.23 -6.38 0.52
CA PHE A 83 0.78 -6.46 -0.55
C PHE A 83 0.32 -5.86 -1.88
N GLU A 84 -0.99 -5.74 -2.09
CA GLU A 84 -1.59 -5.11 -3.27
C GLU A 84 -1.90 -3.64 -3.03
N ALA A 85 -2.12 -3.27 -1.77
CA ALA A 85 -2.39 -1.91 -1.35
C ALA A 85 -1.25 -0.95 -1.71
N ASN A 86 -1.62 0.26 -2.14
CA ASN A 86 -0.67 1.35 -2.32
C ASN A 86 -0.19 1.88 -0.95
N LEU A 87 0.74 2.84 -0.97
CA LEU A 87 1.26 3.40 0.29
C LEU A 87 0.20 4.14 1.10
N ILE A 88 -0.73 4.83 0.44
CA ILE A 88 -1.82 5.60 1.08
C ILE A 88 -2.73 4.66 1.87
N LEU A 89 -3.25 3.63 1.22
CA LEU A 89 -4.11 2.59 1.81
C LEU A 89 -3.41 1.88 2.96
N LEU A 90 -2.12 1.56 2.80
CA LEU A 90 -1.31 0.97 3.87
C LEU A 90 -1.19 1.91 5.07
N GLN A 91 -0.87 3.18 4.86
CA GLN A 91 -0.75 4.17 5.95
C GLN A 91 -2.06 4.33 6.71
N VAL A 92 -3.21 4.37 6.00
CA VAL A 92 -4.52 4.46 6.63
C VAL A 92 -4.84 3.19 7.43
N GLY A 93 -4.68 2.00 6.85
CA GLY A 93 -4.93 0.75 7.55
C GLY A 93 -4.04 0.55 8.78
N LEU A 94 -2.76 0.92 8.69
CA LEU A 94 -1.84 0.93 9.83
C LEU A 94 -2.26 1.96 10.88
N GLY A 95 -2.62 3.18 10.46
CA GLY A 95 -3.14 4.22 11.36
C GLY A 95 -4.37 3.74 12.12
N GLN A 96 -5.31 3.07 11.44
CA GLN A 96 -6.51 2.48 12.04
C GLN A 96 -6.15 1.40 13.08
N MET A 97 -5.24 0.48 12.75
CA MET A 97 -4.76 -0.54 13.71
C MET A 97 -4.15 0.10 14.97
N VAL A 98 -3.29 1.11 14.79
CA VAL A 98 -2.64 1.80 15.91
C VAL A 98 -3.65 2.58 16.76
N ALA A 99 -4.58 3.29 16.13
CA ALA A 99 -5.64 4.02 16.82
C ALA A 99 -6.51 3.09 17.69
N GLN A 100 -6.75 1.87 17.21
CA GLN A 100 -7.53 0.85 17.92
C GLN A 100 -6.69 -0.01 18.88
N GLY A 101 -5.38 0.26 19.01
CA GLY A 101 -4.47 -0.52 19.85
C GLY A 101 -4.25 -1.97 19.39
N ARG A 102 -4.60 -2.28 18.13
CA ARG A 102 -4.39 -3.62 17.56
C ARG A 102 -2.90 -3.85 17.22
N PRO A 103 -2.38 -5.06 17.44
CA PRO A 103 -1.03 -5.41 16.99
C PRO A 103 -0.97 -5.39 15.46
N ILE A 104 0.11 -4.86 14.90
CA ILE A 104 0.36 -4.90 13.46
C ILE A 104 0.83 -6.32 13.11
N PRO A 105 0.14 -7.07 12.24
CA PRO A 105 0.55 -8.42 11.85
C PRO A 105 1.74 -8.40 10.88
N ALA A 106 2.41 -9.54 10.74
CA ALA A 106 3.65 -9.66 9.96
C ALA A 106 3.49 -9.26 8.47
N ASN A 107 2.40 -9.65 7.82
CA ASN A 107 2.11 -9.30 6.43
C ASN A 107 2.00 -7.78 6.22
N TRP A 108 1.30 -7.09 7.11
CA TRP A 108 1.18 -5.63 7.11
C TRP A 108 2.52 -4.95 7.39
N ALA A 109 3.29 -5.46 8.36
CA ALA A 109 4.62 -4.92 8.66
C ALA A 109 5.60 -5.06 7.48
N LEU A 110 5.60 -6.20 6.80
CA LEU A 110 6.43 -6.43 5.61
C LEU A 110 6.00 -5.55 4.45
N ALA A 111 4.71 -5.51 4.13
CA ALA A 111 4.18 -4.67 3.06
C ALA A 111 4.49 -3.19 3.31
N TRP A 112 4.32 -2.74 4.55
CA TRP A 112 4.66 -1.39 4.98
C TRP A 112 6.13 -1.06 4.74
N TYR A 113 7.03 -1.93 5.21
CA TYR A 113 8.47 -1.77 5.02
C TYR A 113 8.83 -1.71 3.52
N VAL A 114 8.35 -2.67 2.71
CA VAL A 114 8.64 -2.75 1.28
C VAL A 114 8.16 -1.50 0.54
N ARG A 115 7.04 -0.91 0.95
CA ARG A 115 6.50 0.30 0.31
C ARG A 115 7.22 1.58 0.74
N LEU A 116 7.75 1.63 1.96
CA LEU A 116 8.58 2.73 2.44
C LEU A 116 10.01 2.70 1.89
N SER A 117 10.60 1.51 1.75
CA SER A 117 11.96 1.35 1.27
C SER A 117 12.03 1.71 -0.22
N LYS A 118 12.51 2.93 -0.52
CA LYS A 118 12.77 3.37 -1.91
C LYS A 118 13.73 2.45 -2.65
N ASN A 119 14.64 1.80 -1.91
CA ASN A 119 15.45 0.72 -2.41
C ASN A 119 14.60 -0.56 -2.40
N ARG A 120 14.07 -0.90 -3.58
CA ARG A 120 13.46 -2.19 -3.85
C ARG A 120 14.28 -3.29 -3.18
N LEU A 121 13.60 -4.21 -2.49
CA LEU A 121 14.16 -5.50 -2.07
C LEU A 121 15.22 -5.94 -3.09
N ARG A 122 16.45 -6.26 -2.64
CA ARG A 122 17.54 -6.69 -3.54
C ARG A 122 16.98 -7.70 -4.53
N THR A 123 17.38 -7.64 -5.80
CA THR A 123 16.83 -8.40 -6.94
C THR A 123 16.64 -9.91 -6.70
N ALA A 124 17.35 -10.50 -5.74
CA ALA A 124 17.17 -11.88 -5.28
C ALA A 124 15.85 -12.12 -4.50
N ALA A 125 15.44 -11.18 -3.65
CA ALA A 125 14.19 -11.24 -2.89
C ALA A 125 12.95 -11.10 -3.78
N THR A 126 13.08 -10.47 -4.96
CA THR A 126 11.98 -10.40 -5.93
C THR A 126 11.64 -11.76 -6.54
N ARG A 127 12.60 -12.70 -6.58
CA ARG A 127 12.39 -14.07 -7.09
C ARG A 127 11.86 -15.02 -6.03
N CYS A 128 12.20 -14.75 -4.77
CA CYS A 128 11.85 -15.57 -3.61
C CYS A 128 10.84 -14.85 -2.70
N GLN A 129 9.79 -14.23 -3.27
CA GLN A 129 8.86 -13.38 -2.50
C GLN A 129 8.07 -14.18 -1.46
N GLU A 130 7.58 -15.36 -1.84
CA GLU A 130 6.80 -16.21 -0.92
C GLU A 130 7.68 -16.80 0.18
N GLU A 131 8.92 -17.15 -0.18
CA GLU A 131 9.93 -17.64 0.75
C GLU A 131 10.36 -16.53 1.73
N LEU A 132 10.53 -15.29 1.23
CA LEU A 132 10.79 -14.11 2.07
C LEU A 132 9.62 -13.83 3.00
N ARG A 133 8.38 -13.86 2.51
CA ARG A 133 7.18 -13.67 3.33
C ARG A 133 7.12 -14.68 4.46
N SER A 134 7.36 -15.95 4.16
CA SER A 134 7.33 -17.04 5.13
C SER A 134 8.43 -16.90 6.19
N LEU A 135 9.68 -16.68 5.76
CA LEU A 135 10.81 -16.52 6.68
C LEU A 135 10.69 -15.25 7.53
N PHE A 136 10.24 -14.15 6.92
CA PHE A 136 9.96 -12.92 7.64
C PHE A 136 8.87 -13.13 8.69
N ALA A 137 7.75 -13.77 8.34
CA ALA A 137 6.65 -14.02 9.27
C ALA A 137 7.08 -14.87 10.47
N LEU A 138 7.90 -15.91 10.25
CA LEU A 138 8.48 -16.72 11.32
C LEU A 138 9.31 -15.86 12.28
N ARG A 139 10.31 -15.15 11.76
CA ARG A 139 11.21 -14.28 12.56
C ARG A 139 10.47 -13.14 13.23
N TYR A 140 9.45 -12.61 12.57
CA TYR A 140 8.61 -11.58 13.11
C TYR A 140 7.82 -12.11 14.31
N GLY A 141 7.27 -13.32 14.22
CA GLY A 141 6.59 -14.00 15.33
C GLY A 141 7.50 -14.24 16.53
N GLU A 142 8.76 -14.64 16.29
CA GLU A 142 9.76 -14.81 17.36
C GLU A 142 10.04 -13.51 18.12
N ASN A 143 10.03 -12.36 17.43
CA ASN A 143 10.36 -11.05 18.02
C ASN A 143 9.16 -10.28 18.56
N PHE A 144 7.98 -10.44 17.96
CA PHE A 144 6.80 -9.63 18.23
C PHE A 144 5.54 -10.44 18.57
N GLY A 145 5.63 -11.77 18.61
CA GLY A 145 4.49 -12.66 18.86
C GLY A 145 3.39 -12.45 17.82
N GLU A 146 2.17 -12.17 18.29
CA GLU A 146 1.00 -11.90 17.45
C GLU A 146 1.12 -10.60 16.63
N GLY A 147 1.99 -9.68 17.05
CA GLY A 147 2.35 -8.53 16.23
C GLY A 147 2.88 -7.32 16.98
N MET A 148 3.48 -6.40 16.21
CA MET A 148 4.10 -5.21 16.76
C MET A 148 3.03 -4.22 17.23
N LYS A 149 3.01 -3.95 18.54
CA LYS A 149 2.15 -2.91 19.12
C LYS A 149 2.85 -1.56 19.06
N LEU A 150 2.19 -0.58 18.45
CA LEU A 150 2.61 0.82 18.46
C LEU A 150 1.65 1.60 19.35
N LYS A 151 2.20 2.50 20.17
CA LYS A 151 1.39 3.48 20.91
C LYS A 151 1.09 4.67 19.99
N PRO A 152 -0.14 5.18 19.94
CA PRO A 152 -0.47 6.36 19.16
C PRO A 152 0.48 7.53 19.46
N GLY A 153 1.11 8.06 18.42
CA GLY A 153 1.95 9.25 18.51
C GLY A 153 1.11 10.52 18.54
N LYS A 154 1.76 11.67 18.73
CA LYS A 154 1.11 12.99 18.60
C LYS A 154 0.90 13.43 17.14
N SER A 155 1.56 12.78 16.19
CA SER A 155 1.47 13.11 14.77
C SER A 155 0.24 12.48 14.13
N VAL A 156 -0.57 13.29 13.46
CA VAL A 156 -1.75 12.86 12.69
C VAL A 156 -1.35 12.62 11.24
N LEU A 157 -1.88 11.56 10.65
CA LEU A 157 -1.69 11.21 9.24
C LEU A 157 -2.33 12.27 8.35
N ALA A 158 -1.51 12.91 7.52
CA ALA A 158 -1.96 13.85 6.50
C ALA A 158 -1.72 13.23 5.12
N ILE A 159 -2.76 13.23 4.28
CA ILE A 159 -2.68 12.72 2.91
C ILE A 159 -2.87 13.88 1.94
N ASP A 160 -1.83 14.12 1.13
CA ASP A 160 -1.85 15.12 0.08
C ASP A 160 -2.05 14.43 -1.28
N TYR A 161 -3.16 14.72 -1.93
CA TYR A 161 -3.40 14.32 -3.32
C TYR A 161 -2.94 15.44 -4.25
N TYR A 162 -2.21 15.12 -5.32
CA TYR A 162 -1.75 16.08 -6.31
C TYR A 162 -2.58 15.89 -7.59
N PRO A 163 -3.59 16.73 -7.85
CA PRO A 163 -4.43 16.57 -9.03
C PRO A 163 -3.65 16.71 -10.32
N ALA A 164 -4.10 16.05 -11.37
CA ALA A 164 -3.59 16.27 -12.71
C ALA A 164 -4.11 17.61 -13.29
N SER A 165 -5.31 18.02 -12.88
CA SER A 165 -5.88 19.31 -13.23
C SER A 165 -5.10 20.49 -12.61
N GLN A 166 -4.67 21.43 -13.45
CA GLN A 166 -3.97 22.65 -13.01
C GLN A 166 -4.89 23.66 -12.32
N THR A 167 -6.21 23.42 -12.28
CA THR A 167 -7.17 24.31 -11.60
C THR A 167 -7.08 24.24 -10.08
N PHE A 168 -6.35 23.27 -9.53
CA PHE A 168 -6.11 23.13 -8.09
C PHE A 168 -4.83 23.84 -7.66
N ASN A 169 -4.84 24.41 -6.44
CA ASN A 169 -3.67 25.04 -5.83
C ASN A 169 -2.65 23.99 -5.32
N ARG A 170 -1.96 23.33 -6.27
CA ARG A 170 -0.86 22.36 -6.09
C ARG A 170 -1.26 21.00 -5.54
N PHE A 171 -2.00 20.94 -4.43
CA PHE A 171 -2.47 19.70 -3.83
C PHE A 171 -3.79 19.89 -3.09
N VAL A 172 -4.51 18.79 -2.88
CA VAL A 172 -5.73 18.70 -2.08
C VAL A 172 -5.39 17.90 -0.83
N LYS A 173 -5.67 18.48 0.34
CA LYS A 173 -5.58 17.75 1.61
C LYS A 173 -6.79 16.86 1.75
N VAL A 174 -6.56 15.60 2.06
CA VAL A 174 -7.62 14.63 2.30
C VAL A 174 -7.67 14.34 3.79
N ASP A 175 -8.84 14.60 4.38
CA ASP A 175 -9.10 14.30 5.77
C ASP A 175 -9.38 12.80 5.91
N VAL A 176 -8.53 12.12 6.66
CA VAL A 176 -8.66 10.70 7.01
C VAL A 176 -8.96 10.51 8.49
N GLY A 177 -9.43 11.57 9.15
CA GLY A 177 -9.66 11.62 10.58
C GLY A 177 -8.35 11.72 11.39
N ASN A 178 -8.47 11.51 12.71
CA ASN A 178 -7.36 11.64 13.65
C ASN A 178 -6.49 10.36 13.74
N LEU A 179 -6.12 9.80 12.59
CA LEU A 179 -5.31 8.58 12.53
C LEU A 179 -3.83 8.90 12.84
N PRO A 180 -3.13 8.09 13.66
CA PRO A 180 -1.71 8.26 13.90
C PRO A 180 -0.86 8.09 12.63
N ASP A 181 0.08 9.02 12.40
CA ASP A 181 1.06 8.89 11.31
C ASP A 181 2.15 7.87 11.68
N VAL A 182 2.04 6.66 11.12
CA VAL A 182 3.00 5.58 11.36
C VAL A 182 4.38 5.83 10.74
N SER A 183 4.52 6.73 9.77
CA SER A 183 5.81 7.01 9.12
C SER A 183 6.86 7.60 10.07
N LYS A 184 6.42 8.13 11.22
CA LYS A 184 7.30 8.73 12.24
C LYS A 184 7.94 7.71 13.19
N PHE A 185 7.55 6.43 13.13
CA PHE A 185 8.08 5.38 14.01
C PHE A 185 9.40 4.80 13.48
N THR A 186 10.40 5.67 13.30
CA THR A 186 11.71 5.34 12.69
C THR A 186 12.41 4.15 13.36
N SER A 187 12.42 4.09 14.69
CA SER A 187 13.01 2.98 15.45
C SER A 187 12.38 1.63 15.09
N LYS A 188 11.06 1.59 14.89
CA LYS A 188 10.34 0.37 14.53
C LYS A 188 10.57 -0.02 13.09
N ILE A 189 10.61 0.96 12.18
CA ILE A 189 11.01 0.74 10.79
C ILE A 189 12.43 0.14 10.73
N SER A 190 13.38 0.62 11.55
CA SER A 190 14.73 0.06 11.63
C SER A 190 14.77 -1.38 12.18
N GLN A 191 13.84 -1.76 13.07
CA GLN A 191 13.72 -3.16 13.51
C GLN A 191 13.23 -4.05 12.37
N LEU A 192 12.24 -3.58 11.59
CA LEU A 192 11.77 -4.28 10.40
C LEU A 192 12.88 -4.42 9.35
N ASP A 193 13.68 -3.37 9.14
CA ASP A 193 14.82 -3.36 8.23
C ASP A 193 15.83 -4.46 8.52
N ARG A 194 16.17 -4.66 9.80
CA ARG A 194 17.06 -5.75 10.24
C ARG A 194 16.46 -7.11 9.93
N LEU A 195 15.19 -7.34 10.29
CA LEU A 195 14.52 -8.62 10.02
C LEU A 195 14.45 -8.94 8.53
N VAL A 196 14.14 -7.95 7.69
CA VAL A 196 14.10 -8.13 6.23
C VAL A 196 15.49 -8.38 5.68
N THR A 197 16.50 -7.66 6.17
CA THR A 197 17.90 -7.83 5.74
C THR A 197 18.41 -9.23 6.08
N ASP A 198 18.20 -9.68 7.31
CA ASP A 198 18.61 -11.02 7.78
C ASP A 198 17.89 -12.13 7.02
N SER A 199 16.58 -11.97 6.79
CA SER A 199 15.78 -12.92 6.00
C SER A 199 16.27 -12.97 4.54
N THR A 200 16.57 -11.80 3.96
CA THR A 200 17.08 -11.72 2.58
C THR A 200 18.45 -12.37 2.45
N ALA A 201 19.34 -12.17 3.43
CA ALA A 201 20.68 -12.77 3.45
C ALA A 201 20.62 -14.30 3.46
N GLN A 202 19.70 -14.88 4.23
CA GLN A 202 19.49 -16.34 4.29
C GLN A 202 18.92 -16.92 3.00
N LEU A 203 18.16 -16.13 2.26
CA LEU A 203 17.59 -16.55 0.98
C LEU A 203 18.52 -16.31 -0.21
N GLU A 204 19.67 -15.65 -0.04
CA GLU A 204 20.62 -15.43 -1.14
C GLU A 204 21.06 -16.73 -1.85
N PRO A 205 21.43 -17.82 -1.14
CA PRO A 205 21.80 -19.08 -1.79
C PRO A 205 20.66 -19.67 -2.62
N LEU A 206 19.43 -19.66 -2.09
CA LEU A 206 18.22 -20.11 -2.79
C LEU A 206 17.93 -19.23 -4.01
N GLY A 207 18.03 -17.91 -3.87
CA GLY A 207 17.84 -16.96 -4.96
C GLY A 207 18.86 -17.12 -6.09
N ARG A 208 20.11 -17.50 -5.77
CA ARG A 208 21.13 -17.85 -6.79
C ARG A 208 20.79 -19.16 -7.50
N LEU A 209 20.32 -20.17 -6.76
CA LEU A 209 19.88 -21.45 -7.33
C LEU A 209 18.72 -21.26 -8.31
N LEU A 210 17.68 -20.54 -7.88
CA LEU A 210 16.50 -20.24 -8.71
C LEU A 210 16.82 -19.33 -9.90
N GLY A 211 17.79 -18.43 -9.75
CA GLY A 211 18.30 -17.61 -10.85
C GLY A 211 19.02 -18.42 -11.94
N ARG A 212 19.65 -19.54 -11.57
CA ARG A 212 20.28 -20.48 -12.52
C ARG A 212 19.26 -21.46 -13.11
N ASN A 213 18.35 -21.96 -12.29
CA ASN A 213 17.35 -22.95 -12.66
C ASN A 213 15.99 -22.63 -12.01
N PRO A 214 15.04 -22.00 -12.74
CA PRO A 214 13.72 -21.65 -12.21
C PRO A 214 12.90 -22.86 -11.74
N ASN A 215 13.10 -24.01 -12.37
CA ASN A 215 12.42 -25.27 -12.03
C ASN A 215 12.95 -25.94 -10.74
N ALA A 216 14.03 -25.42 -10.15
CA ALA A 216 14.65 -26.00 -8.96
C ALA A 216 13.87 -25.73 -7.66
N ARG A 217 12.78 -24.94 -7.72
CA ARG A 217 11.96 -24.56 -6.55
C ARG A 217 11.41 -25.77 -5.76
N ASN A 218 11.15 -26.88 -6.44
CA ASN A 218 10.64 -28.12 -5.85
C ASN A 218 11.71 -29.21 -5.70
N THR A 219 12.98 -28.91 -5.94
CA THR A 219 14.06 -29.87 -5.79
C THR A 219 14.43 -30.04 -4.32
N SER A 220 14.96 -31.22 -3.95
CA SER A 220 15.48 -31.51 -2.60
C SER A 220 16.43 -30.43 -2.07
N ALA A 221 17.24 -29.81 -2.95
CA ALA A 221 18.11 -28.69 -2.64
C ALA A 221 17.36 -27.42 -2.18
N ALA A 222 16.19 -27.11 -2.75
CA ALA A 222 15.34 -26.01 -2.29
C ALA A 222 14.57 -26.39 -1.01
N ILE A 223 14.17 -27.66 -0.90
CA ILE A 223 13.46 -28.19 0.28
C ILE A 223 14.32 -28.12 1.55
N ALA A 224 15.63 -28.28 1.43
CA ALA A 224 16.57 -28.10 2.54
C ALA A 224 16.57 -26.67 3.13
N PHE A 225 16.24 -25.64 2.33
CA PHE A 225 16.13 -24.26 2.81
C PHE A 225 14.79 -23.96 3.50
N TYR A 226 13.75 -24.78 3.29
CA TYR A 226 12.44 -24.60 3.94
C TYR A 226 12.36 -25.22 5.33
N ARG A 227 13.30 -26.09 5.71
CA ARG A 227 13.34 -26.67 7.05
C ARG A 227 14.11 -25.72 7.96
N PRO A 228 13.46 -25.10 8.97
CA PRO A 228 14.21 -24.39 10.00
C PRO A 228 15.12 -25.43 10.67
N ASN A 229 16.40 -25.09 10.87
CA ASN A 229 17.30 -25.91 11.67
C ASN A 229 16.67 -26.07 13.06
N SER A 230 16.15 -27.27 13.30
CA SER A 230 15.80 -27.83 14.61
C SER A 230 16.94 -27.70 15.60
#